data_AF-A0A969GJY3-F1
#
_entry.id   AF-A0A969GJY3-F1
#
_cell.length_a   1.000
_cell.length_b   1.000
_cell.length_c   1.000
_cell.angle_alpha   90.00
_cell.angle_beta   90.00
_cell.angle_gamma   90.00
#
_symmetry.space_group_name_H-M   'P 1'
#
loop_
_entity.id
_entity.type
_entity.pdbx_description
1 polymer ?
#
loop_
_entity_poly.entity_id
_entity_poly.type
_entity_poly.pdbx_seq_one_letter_code
_entity_poly.pdbx_strand_id
1 'polypeptide(L)'
;MQDQTFRTAPPGFTLEQWETFLKDGIIVIENALSGQETDALIAAVDRVASADPRFAPGEFLSVQNFVERDPQLSDLIDHDRHIGFAYDLYGEQLKLQLSELFLRTPGGGRNNRWHPDGARALPYQVFSPTLPLQIKVGYWLTNLSRPAMGNFVY
;
A
#
# COMPACT_ATOMS: atom_id res chain seq x y z
N MET A 1 -11.54 28.24 25.94
CA MET A 1 -11.65 26.87 25.41
C MET A 1 -11.53 27.03 23.90
N GLN A 2 -10.36 26.76 23.34
CA GLN A 2 -10.18 26.83 21.88
C GLN A 2 -11.04 25.73 21.26
N ASP A 3 -11.83 26.06 20.25
CA ASP A 3 -12.48 25.07 19.40
C ASP A 3 -11.39 24.17 18.80
N GLN A 4 -11.17 23.01 19.41
CA GLN A 4 -10.34 21.98 18.82
C GLN A 4 -11.16 21.38 17.68
N THR A 5 -10.93 21.90 16.47
CA THR A 5 -11.39 21.27 15.24
C THR A 5 -10.68 19.93 15.11
N PHE A 6 -11.40 18.84 15.42
CA PHE A 6 -10.92 17.49 15.17
C PHE A 6 -10.73 17.27 13.67
N ARG A 7 -9.67 16.56 13.28
CA ARG A 7 -9.44 16.19 11.88
C ARG A 7 -10.51 15.17 11.48
N THR A 8 -11.36 15.52 10.52
CA THR A 8 -12.33 14.59 9.95
C THR A 8 -11.61 13.63 9.00
N ALA A 9 -11.92 12.34 9.08
CA ALA A 9 -11.43 11.37 8.12
C ALA A 9 -11.95 11.70 6.71
N PRO A 10 -11.11 11.56 5.67
CA PRO A 10 -11.56 11.62 4.29
C PRO A 10 -12.63 10.56 4.00
N PRO A 11 -13.48 10.75 2.98
CA PRO A 11 -14.43 9.73 2.55
C PRO A 11 -13.71 8.40 2.23
N GLY A 12 -14.20 7.31 2.79
CA GLY A 12 -13.73 5.95 2.49
C GLY A 12 -14.54 5.30 1.37
N PHE A 13 -15.09 4.12 1.65
CA PHE A 13 -15.81 3.30 0.67
C PHE A 13 -17.17 3.92 0.33
N THR A 14 -17.46 3.97 -0.97
CA THR A 14 -18.85 4.05 -1.45
C THR A 14 -19.57 2.71 -1.23
N LEU A 15 -20.90 2.70 -1.33
CA LEU A 15 -21.69 1.45 -1.22
C LEU A 15 -21.25 0.39 -2.24
N GLU A 16 -21.03 0.78 -3.49
CA GLU A 16 -20.58 -0.12 -4.55
C GLU A 16 -19.15 -0.66 -4.27
N GLN A 17 -18.26 0.17 -3.75
CA GLN A 17 -16.92 -0.27 -3.35
C GLN A 17 -16.96 -1.22 -2.15
N TRP A 18 -17.89 -0.99 -1.20
CA TRP A 18 -18.12 -1.92 -0.10
C TRP A 18 -18.58 -3.28 -0.60
N GLU A 19 -19.56 -3.33 -1.50
CA GLU A 19 -20.06 -4.57 -2.09
C GLU A 19 -18.94 -5.31 -2.84
N THR A 20 -18.14 -4.58 -3.63
CA THR A 20 -16.99 -5.14 -4.34
C THR A 20 -15.94 -5.67 -3.37
N PHE A 21 -15.57 -4.91 -2.34
CA PHE A 21 -14.57 -5.30 -1.37
C PHE A 21 -14.98 -6.53 -0.56
N LEU A 22 -16.24 -6.61 -0.11
CA LEU A 22 -16.76 -7.74 0.64
C LEU A 22 -16.87 -9.02 -0.20
N LYS A 23 -17.11 -8.89 -1.50
CA LYS A 23 -17.24 -10.00 -2.43
C LYS A 23 -15.88 -10.51 -2.92
N ASP A 24 -15.02 -9.60 -3.37
CA ASP A 24 -13.79 -9.91 -4.10
C ASP A 24 -12.53 -9.81 -3.20
N GLY A 25 -12.65 -9.22 -2.01
CA GLY A 25 -11.54 -9.05 -1.05
C GLY A 25 -10.57 -7.93 -1.39
N ILE A 26 -10.79 -7.20 -2.47
CA ILE A 26 -9.93 -6.13 -2.98
C ILE A 26 -10.74 -5.13 -3.81
N ILE A 27 -10.27 -3.89 -3.83
CA ILE A 27 -10.72 -2.86 -4.77
C ILE A 27 -9.50 -2.17 -5.39
N VAL A 28 -9.66 -1.70 -6.63
CA VAL A 28 -8.64 -0.91 -7.34
C VAL A 28 -9.12 0.52 -7.46
N ILE A 29 -8.30 1.47 -7.00
CA ILE A 29 -8.58 2.90 -7.13
C ILE A 29 -7.69 3.48 -8.22
N GLU A 30 -8.29 3.77 -9.37
CA GLU A 30 -7.57 4.44 -10.46
C GLU A 30 -7.28 5.90 -10.12
N ASN A 31 -6.16 6.41 -10.62
CA ASN A 31 -5.75 7.81 -10.43
C ASN A 31 -5.72 8.23 -8.94
N ALA A 32 -5.32 7.29 -8.06
CA ALA A 32 -5.16 7.56 -6.63
C ALA A 32 -4.01 8.54 -6.35
N LEU A 33 -3.05 8.67 -7.26
CA LEU A 33 -1.96 9.64 -7.22
C LEU A 33 -2.02 10.51 -8.47
N SER A 34 -1.74 11.79 -8.33
CA SER A 34 -1.48 12.67 -9.47
C SER A 34 -0.14 12.34 -10.14
N GLY A 35 0.07 12.82 -11.37
CA GLY A 35 1.36 12.67 -12.05
C GLY A 35 2.51 13.28 -11.25
N GLN A 36 2.30 14.45 -10.65
CA GLN A 36 3.29 15.13 -9.83
C GLN A 36 3.65 14.35 -8.56
N GLU A 37 2.65 13.78 -7.87
CA GLU A 37 2.88 12.92 -6.71
C GLU A 37 3.63 11.65 -7.10
N THR A 38 3.25 11.05 -8.23
CA THR A 38 3.93 9.86 -8.77
C THR A 38 5.40 10.16 -9.05
N ASP A 39 5.70 11.25 -9.75
CA ASP A 39 7.08 11.66 -10.06
C ASP A 39 7.90 11.93 -8.79
N ALA A 40 7.30 12.59 -7.80
CA ALA A 40 7.94 12.86 -6.51
C ALA A 40 8.26 11.56 -5.74
N LEU A 41 7.31 10.61 -5.71
CA LEU A 41 7.50 9.31 -5.08
C LEU A 41 8.54 8.46 -5.81
N ILE A 42 8.58 8.49 -7.14
CA ILE A 42 9.64 7.82 -7.93
C ILE A 42 11.01 8.37 -7.54
N ALA A 43 11.16 9.70 -7.48
CA ALA A 43 12.41 10.33 -7.08
C ALA A 43 12.82 9.94 -5.64
N ALA A 44 11.85 9.75 -4.73
CA ALA A 44 12.11 9.26 -3.38
C ALA A 44 12.55 7.79 -3.37
N VAL A 45 11.91 6.94 -4.16
CA VAL A 45 12.31 5.55 -4.37
C VAL A 45 13.75 5.48 -4.89
N ASP A 46 14.13 6.31 -5.86
CA ASP A 46 15.48 6.35 -6.41
C ASP A 46 16.53 6.75 -5.37
N ARG A 47 16.22 7.70 -4.47
CA ARG A 47 17.09 8.05 -3.34
C ARG A 47 17.27 6.89 -2.37
N VAL A 48 16.18 6.23 -1.98
CA VAL A 48 16.22 5.08 -1.06
C VAL A 48 16.99 3.92 -1.69
N ALA A 49 16.76 3.62 -2.97
CA ALA A 49 17.46 2.58 -3.69
C ALA A 49 18.95 2.87 -3.79
N SER A 50 19.34 4.09 -4.19
CA SER A 50 20.75 4.48 -4.34
C SER A 50 21.53 4.43 -3.03
N ALA A 51 20.86 4.59 -1.89
CA ALA A 51 21.46 4.49 -0.56
C ALA A 51 21.47 3.06 0.02
N ASP A 52 20.73 2.11 -0.56
CA ASP A 52 20.69 0.73 -0.08
C ASP A 52 21.93 -0.05 -0.56
N PRO A 53 22.73 -0.65 0.35
CA PRO A 53 23.95 -1.37 -0.04
C PRO A 53 23.68 -2.63 -0.89
N ARG A 54 22.43 -3.11 -0.94
CA ARG A 54 22.01 -4.26 -1.76
C ARG A 54 21.57 -3.83 -3.16
N PHE A 55 21.51 -2.53 -3.44
CA PHE A 55 21.14 -2.04 -4.75
C PHE A 55 22.19 -2.43 -5.79
N ALA A 56 21.72 -3.07 -6.84
CA ALA A 56 22.51 -3.36 -8.03
C ALA A 56 21.67 -3.03 -9.27
N PRO A 57 22.23 -2.30 -10.26
CA PRO A 57 21.51 -2.00 -11.48
C PRO A 57 21.01 -3.27 -12.18
N GLY A 58 19.71 -3.30 -12.54
CA GLY A 58 19.10 -4.44 -13.21
C GLY A 58 18.66 -5.57 -12.27
N GLU A 59 18.88 -5.47 -10.96
CA GLU A 59 18.45 -6.46 -9.98
C GLU A 59 17.17 -6.03 -9.22
N PHE A 60 16.45 -7.02 -8.71
CA PHE A 60 15.32 -6.78 -7.81
C PHE A 60 15.80 -6.26 -6.46
N LEU A 61 15.18 -5.18 -5.98
CA LEU A 61 15.38 -4.66 -4.63
C LEU A 61 14.06 -4.67 -3.85
N SER A 62 14.14 -5.12 -2.59
CA SER A 62 13.07 -4.97 -1.62
C SER A 62 13.58 -4.30 -0.36
N VAL A 63 12.87 -3.26 0.07
CA VAL A 63 13.17 -2.49 1.28
C VAL A 63 11.96 -2.54 2.20
N GLN A 64 12.16 -3.09 3.40
CA GLN A 64 11.15 -3.10 4.46
C GLN A 64 11.27 -1.82 5.29
N ASN A 65 10.16 -1.40 5.89
CA ASN A 65 10.02 -0.18 6.67
C ASN A 65 10.54 1.04 5.88
N PHE A 66 10.15 1.13 4.61
CA PHE A 66 10.60 2.20 3.71
C PHE A 66 10.20 3.60 4.22
N VAL A 67 9.16 3.67 5.06
CA VAL A 67 8.65 4.93 5.61
C VAL A 67 9.74 5.63 6.41
N GLU A 68 10.57 4.89 7.14
CA GLU A 68 11.70 5.45 7.91
C GLU A 68 12.85 5.98 7.03
N ARG A 69 12.81 5.75 5.71
CA ARG A 69 13.93 6.00 4.80
C ARG A 69 13.83 7.33 4.07
N ASP A 70 12.62 7.85 3.85
CA ASP A 70 12.40 9.11 3.15
C ASP A 70 11.11 9.79 3.64
N PRO A 71 11.12 11.09 3.98
CA PRO A 71 9.93 11.80 4.44
C PRO A 71 8.77 11.79 3.44
N GLN A 72 9.04 11.85 2.12
CA GLN A 72 7.97 11.82 1.12
C GLN A 72 7.28 10.44 1.07
N LEU A 73 8.03 9.38 1.35
CA LEU A 73 7.46 8.04 1.47
C LEU A 73 6.75 7.84 2.82
N SER A 74 7.20 8.51 3.89
CA SER A 74 6.48 8.57 5.16
C SER A 74 5.09 9.19 4.97
N ASP A 75 5.01 10.33 4.29
CA ASP A 75 3.74 11.06 4.08
C ASP A 75 2.67 10.20 3.37
N LEU A 76 3.11 9.17 2.62
CA LEU A 76 2.22 8.23 1.97
C LEU A 76 1.35 7.42 2.94
N ILE A 77 1.74 7.27 4.22
CA ILE A 77 0.96 6.55 5.25
C ILE A 77 -0.27 7.32 5.72
N ASP A 78 -0.29 8.63 5.51
CA ASP A 78 -1.38 9.53 5.90
C ASP A 78 -2.14 10.07 4.69
N HIS A 79 -1.86 9.52 3.51
CA HIS A 79 -2.44 9.96 2.25
C HIS A 79 -3.96 9.76 2.22
N ASP A 80 -4.69 10.85 1.93
CA ASP A 80 -6.16 10.89 2.02
C ASP A 80 -6.85 9.79 1.21
N ARG A 81 -6.27 9.42 0.05
CA ARG A 81 -6.80 8.37 -0.85
C ARG A 81 -6.74 6.94 -0.32
N HIS A 82 -6.05 6.67 0.79
CA HIS A 82 -6.15 5.35 1.44
C HIS A 82 -6.61 5.45 2.89
N ILE A 83 -6.32 6.56 3.58
CA ILE A 83 -6.67 6.71 5.00
C ILE A 83 -8.19 6.64 5.20
N GLY A 84 -9.01 7.17 4.27
CA GLY A 84 -10.47 7.05 4.34
C GLY A 84 -10.93 5.60 4.36
N PHE A 85 -10.40 4.76 3.47
CA PHE A 85 -10.72 3.33 3.41
C PHE A 85 -10.23 2.57 4.65
N ALA A 86 -9.02 2.88 5.11
CA ALA A 86 -8.47 2.26 6.31
C ALA A 86 -9.26 2.66 7.57
N TYR A 87 -9.70 3.92 7.64
CA TYR A 87 -10.51 4.44 8.73
C TYR A 87 -11.90 3.82 8.77
N ASP A 88 -12.56 3.60 7.62
CA ASP A 88 -13.85 2.90 7.56
C ASP A 88 -13.80 1.48 8.15
N LEU A 89 -12.62 0.84 8.11
CA LEU A 89 -12.41 -0.51 8.63
C LEU A 89 -11.99 -0.54 10.10
N TYR A 90 -11.13 0.40 10.52
CA TYR A 90 -10.45 0.34 11.82
C TYR A 90 -10.71 1.52 12.75
N GLY A 91 -11.33 2.58 12.24
CA GLY A 91 -11.49 3.85 12.94
C GLY A 91 -10.14 4.37 13.46
N GLU A 92 -10.14 4.80 14.72
CA GLU A 92 -9.00 5.36 15.42
C GLU A 92 -7.94 4.30 15.81
N GLN A 93 -8.20 3.01 15.58
CA GLN A 93 -7.29 1.91 15.94
C GLN A 93 -6.29 1.55 14.84
N LEU A 94 -6.27 2.29 13.73
CA LEU A 94 -5.36 2.06 12.62
C LEU A 94 -3.89 2.12 13.07
N LYS A 95 -3.10 1.13 12.65
CA LYS A 95 -1.65 1.07 12.86
C LYS A 95 -0.96 0.54 11.62
N LEU A 96 0.15 1.15 11.24
CA LEU A 96 1.04 0.59 10.24
C LEU A 96 1.78 -0.61 10.84
N GLN A 97 1.59 -1.80 10.28
CA GLN A 97 2.28 -3.01 10.72
C GLN A 97 3.60 -3.23 9.96
N LEU A 98 3.60 -3.00 8.65
CA LEU A 98 4.75 -3.20 7.76
C LEU A 98 4.58 -2.31 6.53
N SER A 99 5.69 -1.76 6.03
CA SER A 99 5.72 -1.14 4.72
C SER A 99 6.82 -1.78 3.87
N GLU A 100 6.53 -2.02 2.60
CA GLU A 100 7.46 -2.69 1.68
C GLU A 100 7.53 -1.94 0.36
N LEU A 101 8.75 -1.62 -0.06
CA LEU A 101 9.07 -1.04 -1.35
C LEU A 101 9.64 -2.15 -2.23
N PHE A 102 9.12 -2.27 -3.45
CA PHE A 102 9.58 -3.23 -4.44
C PHE A 102 10.04 -2.52 -5.71
N LEU A 103 11.34 -2.62 -6.01
CA LEU A 103 11.89 -2.22 -7.29
C LEU A 103 12.06 -3.48 -8.15
N ARG A 104 11.28 -3.58 -9.22
CA ARG A 104 11.31 -4.70 -10.16
C ARG A 104 11.92 -4.25 -11.48
N THR A 105 13.03 -4.86 -11.84
CA THR A 105 13.75 -4.62 -13.09
C THR A 105 13.36 -5.65 -14.16
N PRO A 106 13.40 -5.29 -15.45
CA PRO A 106 13.25 -6.26 -16.53
C PRO A 106 14.28 -7.38 -16.41
N GLY A 107 13.86 -8.64 -16.58
CA GLY A 107 14.77 -9.79 -16.58
C GLY A 107 15.23 -10.30 -15.21
N GLY A 108 14.85 -9.64 -14.10
CA GLY A 108 15.28 -10.02 -12.74
C GLY A 108 14.78 -11.38 -12.21
N GLY A 109 14.03 -12.15 -13.00
CA GLY A 109 13.72 -13.58 -12.77
C GLY A 109 12.93 -13.94 -11.51
N ARG A 110 12.60 -12.97 -10.64
CA ARG A 110 11.92 -13.21 -9.36
C ARG A 110 10.43 -12.86 -9.43
N ASN A 111 9.62 -13.88 -9.69
CA ASN A 111 8.17 -13.81 -9.52
C ASN A 111 7.78 -14.30 -8.11
N ASN A 112 6.86 -13.59 -7.47
CA ASN A 112 6.29 -14.06 -6.21
C ASN A 112 5.47 -15.33 -6.46
N ARG A 113 5.52 -16.28 -5.52
CA ARG A 113 4.63 -17.45 -5.52
C ARG A 113 3.28 -17.04 -4.96
N TRP A 114 2.23 -17.80 -5.25
CA TRP A 114 0.94 -17.64 -4.60
C TRP A 114 1.07 -17.83 -3.09
N HIS A 115 0.62 -16.85 -2.31
CA HIS A 115 0.57 -16.89 -0.86
C HIS A 115 -0.46 -15.87 -0.34
N PRO A 116 -1.09 -16.12 0.82
CA PRO A 116 -1.76 -15.06 1.57
C PRO A 116 -0.73 -14.16 2.25
N ASP A 117 -1.03 -12.87 2.34
CA ASP A 117 -0.23 -11.92 3.11
C ASP A 117 -0.47 -12.08 4.63
N GLY A 118 0.58 -11.83 5.42
CA GLY A 118 0.53 -11.83 6.88
C GLY A 118 0.57 -13.21 7.55
N ALA A 119 0.49 -13.22 8.88
CA ALA A 119 0.58 -14.45 9.65
C ALA A 119 -0.64 -15.35 9.40
N ARG A 120 -0.41 -16.67 9.30
CA ARG A 120 -1.48 -17.67 9.21
C ARG A 120 -2.21 -17.74 10.55
N ALA A 121 -3.17 -16.86 10.69
CA ALA A 121 -3.82 -16.65 11.95
C ALA A 121 -4.62 -17.89 12.44
N LEU A 122 -4.75 -18.13 13.75
CA LEU A 122 -5.92 -18.84 14.34
C LEU A 122 -7.24 -18.22 13.81
N PRO A 123 -8.43 -18.83 13.87
CA PRO A 123 -9.63 -18.27 13.22
C PRO A 123 -10.03 -16.91 13.82
N TYR A 124 -9.48 -15.81 13.29
CA TYR A 124 -9.70 -14.44 13.75
C TYR A 124 -11.12 -13.97 13.58
N GLN A 125 -11.92 -14.66 12.76
CA GLN A 125 -13.36 -14.46 12.67
C GLN A 125 -14.06 -14.57 14.03
N VAL A 126 -13.44 -15.24 15.01
CA VAL A 126 -13.92 -15.24 16.40
C VAL A 126 -13.89 -13.84 17.03
N PHE A 127 -12.93 -12.98 16.66
CA PHE A 127 -12.78 -11.63 17.20
C PHE A 127 -13.36 -10.54 16.28
N SER A 128 -13.34 -10.74 14.96
CA SER A 128 -13.95 -9.86 13.97
C SER A 128 -14.62 -10.70 12.88
N PRO A 129 -15.91 -11.03 13.02
CA PRO A 129 -16.60 -11.96 12.12
C PRO A 129 -16.84 -11.37 10.72
N THR A 130 -16.82 -10.04 10.59
CA THR A 130 -17.22 -9.33 9.37
C THR A 130 -16.07 -8.53 8.75
N LEU A 131 -15.21 -7.90 9.55
CA LEU A 131 -14.15 -7.02 9.04
C LEU A 131 -12.77 -7.70 9.07
N PRO A 132 -11.91 -7.47 8.07
CA PRO A 132 -10.55 -7.98 8.06
C PRO A 132 -9.72 -7.31 9.17
N LEU A 133 -8.77 -8.04 9.76
CA LEU A 133 -7.86 -7.46 10.76
C LEU A 133 -6.65 -6.73 10.19
N GLN A 134 -6.32 -7.03 8.94
CA GLN A 134 -5.25 -6.39 8.20
C GLN A 134 -5.72 -6.14 6.78
N ILE A 135 -5.34 -5.01 6.23
CA ILE A 135 -5.40 -4.73 4.80
C ILE A 135 -4.00 -4.38 4.31
N LYS A 136 -3.77 -4.53 3.01
CA LYS A 136 -2.60 -3.99 2.34
C LYS A 136 -3.04 -2.94 1.35
N VAL A 137 -2.39 -1.78 1.42
CA VAL A 137 -2.55 -0.71 0.43
C VAL A 137 -1.32 -0.73 -0.45
N GLY A 138 -1.51 -0.96 -1.74
CA GLY A 138 -0.44 -0.97 -2.75
C GLY A 138 -0.54 0.24 -3.66
N TYR A 139 0.59 0.92 -3.87
CA TYR A 139 0.72 1.98 -4.86
C TYR A 139 1.59 1.50 -6.02
N TRP A 140 1.07 1.62 -7.24
CA TRP A 140 1.84 1.34 -8.45
C TRP A 140 2.35 2.66 -9.03
N LEU A 141 3.66 2.87 -8.90
CA LEU A 141 4.31 4.10 -9.36
C LEU A 141 4.73 4.05 -10.83
N THR A 142 4.72 2.87 -11.45
CA THR A 142 5.05 2.70 -12.86
C THR A 142 4.00 1.86 -13.57
N ASN A 143 3.86 2.09 -14.88
CA ASN A 143 2.90 1.36 -15.70
C ASN A 143 3.24 -0.13 -15.78
N LEU A 144 2.24 -0.98 -15.53
CA LEU A 144 2.33 -2.44 -15.66
C LEU A 144 1.54 -2.95 -16.87
N SER A 145 1.73 -2.33 -18.04
CA SER A 145 0.85 -2.51 -19.22
C SER A 145 1.03 -3.85 -19.96
N ARG A 146 2.09 -4.61 -19.66
CA ARG A 146 2.37 -5.90 -20.30
C ARG A 146 2.54 -7.00 -19.27
N PRO A 147 2.30 -8.27 -19.63
CA PRO A 147 2.61 -9.41 -18.77
C PRO A 147 4.08 -9.40 -18.34
N ALA A 148 4.35 -9.97 -17.16
CA ALA A 148 5.68 -10.10 -16.56
C ALA A 148 6.38 -8.76 -16.23
N MET A 149 5.62 -7.66 -16.07
CA MET A 149 6.13 -6.40 -15.51
C MET A 149 6.04 -6.35 -13.98
N GLY A 150 5.70 -7.46 -13.32
CA GLY A 150 5.38 -7.49 -11.90
C GLY A 150 3.91 -7.21 -11.61
N ASN A 151 3.02 -7.52 -12.57
CA ASN A 151 1.56 -7.44 -12.42
C ASN A 151 1.09 -8.17 -11.17
N PHE A 152 0.19 -7.54 -10.43
CA PHE A 152 -0.47 -8.16 -9.30
C PHE A 152 -1.62 -9.05 -9.80
N VAL A 153 -1.73 -10.24 -9.24
CA VAL A 153 -2.76 -11.23 -9.55
C VAL A 153 -3.32 -11.70 -8.21
N TYR A 154 -4.65 -11.68 -8.08
CA TYR A 154 -5.39 -12.02 -6.88
C TYR A 154 -6.55 -12.98 -7.22
#